data_AF-A0AAE2BU12-F1
#
_entry.id   AF-A0AAE2BU12-F1
#
_cell.length_a   1.000
_cell.length_b   1.000
_cell.length_c   1.000
_cell.angle_alpha   90.00
_cell.angle_beta   90.00
_cell.angle_gamma   90.00
#
_symmetry.space_group_name_H-M   'P 1'
#
loop_
_entity.id
_entity.type
_entity.pdbx_description
1 polymer ?
#
loop_
_entity_poly.entity_id
_entity_poly.type
_entity_poly.pdbx_seq_one_letter_code
_entity_poly.pdbx_strand_id
1 'polypeptide(L)'
;MDGSSGYNQIRMASENEELTAFRTPKGIYCYKVMSFGLKNAGATYQRAIQRIFDNMLHKNVEYYVDDLVVKSKKREDHFHDLRKVFERLRRYQLKMNPSKCAFGVTSGKFLGFIVRQWGIEIEQAKIDAILRMPEPAKHTTNSFKQSILQCSIYARTPFGSRSRLQIAKEGKA
;
A
#
# COMPACT_ATOMS: atom_id res chain seq x y z
N MET A 1 -4.55 -5.46 4.10
CA MET A 1 -3.67 -6.63 4.00
C MET A 1 -2.32 -6.12 3.54
N ASP A 2 -1.23 -6.47 4.23
CA ASP A 2 0.11 -5.97 3.89
C ASP A 2 0.90 -7.04 3.13
N GLY A 3 1.37 -6.67 1.94
CA GLY A 3 2.27 -7.44 1.11
C GLY A 3 3.73 -7.09 1.33
N SER A 4 4.18 -6.88 2.58
CA SER A 4 5.52 -6.33 2.96
C SER A 4 6.78 -7.01 2.37
N SER A 5 6.63 -8.10 1.62
CA SER A 5 7.72 -8.71 0.84
C SER A 5 7.34 -8.88 -0.62
N GLY A 6 6.45 -8.02 -1.13
CA GLY A 6 5.79 -8.12 -2.42
C GLY A 6 6.75 -8.11 -3.59
N TYR A 7 7.80 -7.29 -3.51
CA TYR A 7 8.83 -7.24 -4.55
C TYR A 7 9.53 -8.61 -4.72
N ASN A 8 9.89 -9.26 -3.60
CA ASN A 8 10.55 -10.57 -3.61
C ASN A 8 9.67 -11.71 -4.14
N GLN A 9 8.39 -11.44 -4.43
CA GLN A 9 7.44 -12.42 -5.00
C GLN A 9 7.37 -12.31 -6.53
N ILE A 10 7.88 -11.24 -7.12
CA ILE A 10 7.97 -11.06 -8.57
C ILE A 10 9.31 -11.59 -9.06
N ARG A 11 9.28 -12.52 -10.02
CA ARG A 11 10.47 -13.02 -10.70
C ARG A 11 11.13 -11.91 -11.51
N MET A 12 12.45 -11.86 -11.44
CA MET A 12 13.21 -11.02 -12.35
C MET A 12 13.13 -11.62 -13.76
N ALA A 13 13.16 -10.78 -14.79
CA ALA A 13 13.36 -11.27 -16.15
C ALA A 13 14.78 -11.85 -16.26
N SER A 14 14.94 -13.02 -16.87
CA SER A 14 16.22 -13.75 -16.91
C SER A 14 17.36 -12.89 -17.49
N GLU A 15 17.06 -12.07 -18.51
CA GLU A 15 18.00 -11.13 -19.14
C GLU A 15 18.49 -10.02 -18.19
N ASN A 16 17.72 -9.70 -17.14
CA ASN A 16 18.02 -8.63 -16.19
C ASN A 16 18.58 -9.15 -14.85
N GLU A 17 18.66 -10.47 -14.63
CA GLU A 17 19.17 -11.04 -13.37
C GLU A 17 20.62 -10.62 -13.14
N GLU A 18 21.48 -10.74 -14.15
CA GLU A 18 22.91 -10.41 -14.06
C GLU A 18 23.17 -8.93 -13.76
N LEU A 19 22.27 -8.02 -14.18
CA LEU A 19 22.35 -6.59 -13.87
C LEU A 19 22.13 -6.28 -12.39
N THR A 20 21.62 -7.25 -11.63
CA THR A 20 21.45 -7.16 -10.18
C THR A 20 22.54 -7.86 -9.39
N ALA A 21 23.68 -8.15 -10.03
CA ALA A 21 24.80 -8.79 -9.38
C ALA A 21 25.37 -7.94 -8.23
N PHE A 22 25.69 -8.62 -7.12
CA PHE A 22 26.38 -8.03 -5.98
C PHE A 22 27.51 -8.96 -5.52
N ARG A 23 28.55 -8.38 -4.96
CA ARG A 23 29.73 -9.10 -4.48
C ARG A 23 29.64 -9.34 -2.98
N THR A 24 29.94 -10.55 -2.58
CA THR A 24 30.17 -10.95 -1.18
C THR A 24 31.59 -11.48 -1.05
N PRO A 25 32.14 -11.64 0.17
CA PRO A 25 33.42 -12.31 0.37
C PRO A 25 33.49 -13.73 -0.20
N LYS A 26 32.33 -14.39 -0.37
CA LYS A 26 32.23 -15.78 -0.87
C LYS A 26 32.05 -15.87 -2.38
N GLY A 27 31.79 -14.77 -3.08
CA GLY A 27 31.54 -14.78 -4.52
C GLY A 27 30.55 -13.70 -4.98
N ILE A 28 30.23 -13.74 -6.28
CA ILE A 28 29.27 -12.86 -6.94
C ILE A 28 27.93 -13.59 -7.04
N TYR A 29 26.86 -12.92 -6.63
CA TYR A 29 25.49 -13.44 -6.64
C TYR A 29 24.58 -12.45 -7.35
N CYS A 30 23.51 -12.94 -7.99
CA CYS A 30 22.46 -12.13 -8.61
C CYS A 30 21.10 -12.41 -7.96
N TYR A 31 20.15 -11.48 -8.10
CA TYR A 31 18.79 -11.66 -7.62
C TYR A 31 17.91 -12.32 -8.68
N LYS A 32 17.26 -13.44 -8.31
CA LYS A 32 16.24 -14.14 -9.13
C LYS A 32 14.83 -13.56 -9.00
N VAL A 33 14.64 -12.68 -8.03
CA VAL A 33 13.39 -12.00 -7.72
C VAL A 33 13.66 -10.52 -7.58
N MET A 34 12.66 -9.68 -7.76
CA MET A 34 12.84 -8.24 -7.71
C MET A 34 13.26 -7.79 -6.30
N SER A 35 14.49 -7.31 -6.19
CA SER A 35 15.06 -6.84 -4.93
C SER A 35 14.62 -5.42 -4.59
N PHE A 36 14.72 -5.09 -3.31
CA PHE A 36 14.55 -3.71 -2.83
C PHE A 36 15.67 -2.80 -3.35
N GLY A 37 15.36 -1.52 -3.53
CA GLY A 37 16.32 -0.50 -3.98
C GLY A 37 16.38 -0.29 -5.49
N LEU A 38 15.73 -1.13 -6.29
CA LEU A 38 15.60 -0.90 -7.73
C LEU A 38 14.65 0.27 -8.01
N LYS A 39 15.11 1.25 -8.81
CA LYS A 39 14.35 2.48 -9.14
C LYS A 39 12.94 2.20 -9.69
N ASN A 40 12.80 1.13 -10.48
CA ASN A 40 11.54 0.79 -11.16
C ASN A 40 10.77 -0.36 -10.47
N ALA A 41 11.19 -0.82 -9.29
CA ALA A 41 10.52 -1.91 -8.59
C ALA A 41 9.07 -1.58 -8.26
N GLY A 42 8.81 -0.39 -7.69
CA GLY A 42 7.46 0.05 -7.33
C GLY A 42 6.51 0.09 -8.53
N ALA A 43 6.94 0.67 -9.65
CA ALA A 43 6.12 0.74 -10.87
C ALA A 43 5.84 -0.64 -11.48
N THR A 44 6.81 -1.56 -11.42
CA THR A 44 6.63 -2.93 -11.91
C THR A 44 5.69 -3.73 -11.02
N TYR A 45 5.83 -3.60 -9.70
CA TYR A 45 4.94 -4.20 -8.72
C TYR A 45 3.51 -3.72 -8.90
N GLN A 46 3.31 -2.41 -9.02
CA GLN A 46 1.99 -1.82 -9.25
C GLN A 46 1.34 -2.34 -10.54
N ARG A 47 2.09 -2.42 -11.65
CA ARG A 47 1.58 -3.00 -12.91
C ARG A 47 1.20 -4.47 -12.77
N ALA A 48 1.99 -5.26 -12.03
CA ALA A 48 1.68 -6.66 -11.78
C ALA A 48 0.37 -6.81 -10.98
N ILE A 49 0.21 -6.05 -9.90
CA ILE A 49 -1.00 -6.11 -9.08
C ILE A 49 -2.23 -5.59 -9.84
N GLN A 50 -2.10 -4.53 -10.63
CA GLN A 50 -3.17 -4.06 -11.51
C GLN A 50 -3.63 -5.14 -12.49
N ARG A 51 -2.71 -5.93 -13.07
CA ARG A 51 -3.08 -7.08 -13.93
C ARG A 51 -3.73 -8.22 -13.15
N ILE A 52 -3.28 -8.49 -11.93
CA ILE A 52 -3.81 -9.58 -11.11
C ILE A 52 -5.23 -9.29 -10.62
N PHE A 53 -5.54 -8.03 -10.30
CA PHE A 53 -6.84 -7.60 -9.77
C PHE A 53 -7.66 -6.76 -10.75
N ASP A 54 -7.32 -6.74 -12.03
CA ASP A 54 -7.90 -5.90 -13.09
C ASP A 54 -9.43 -5.70 -13.02
N ASN A 55 -10.19 -6.77 -12.84
CA ASN A 55 -11.64 -6.77 -12.84
C ASN A 55 -12.28 -6.45 -11.47
N MET A 56 -11.46 -6.41 -10.42
CA MET A 56 -11.81 -6.17 -9.01
C MET A 56 -11.35 -4.79 -8.52
N LEU A 57 -10.32 -4.23 -9.16
CA LEU A 57 -9.73 -2.95 -8.84
C LEU A 57 -10.78 -1.84 -8.92
N HIS A 58 -10.76 -0.93 -7.94
CA HIS A 58 -11.68 0.18 -7.75
C HIS A 58 -13.14 -0.20 -7.45
N LYS A 59 -13.54 -1.46 -7.66
CA LYS A 59 -14.88 -1.97 -7.32
C LYS A 59 -14.94 -2.45 -5.87
N ASN A 60 -14.31 -3.59 -5.60
CA ASN A 60 -14.27 -4.23 -4.28
C ASN A 60 -12.85 -4.34 -3.73
N VAL A 61 -11.84 -3.98 -4.52
CA VAL A 61 -10.44 -3.97 -4.11
C VAL A 61 -9.83 -2.61 -4.41
N GLU A 62 -9.17 -2.02 -3.43
CA GLU A 62 -8.25 -0.89 -3.63
C GLU A 62 -6.86 -1.34 -3.26
N TYR A 63 -5.88 -0.92 -4.04
CA TYR A 63 -4.51 -1.33 -3.84
C TYR A 63 -3.60 -0.11 -3.95
N TYR A 64 -2.72 0.03 -2.96
CA TYR A 64 -1.76 1.12 -2.89
C TYR A 64 -0.42 0.60 -2.40
N VAL A 65 0.54 0.46 -3.32
CA VAL A 65 1.92 -0.01 -3.06
C VAL A 65 1.95 -1.31 -2.24
N ASP A 66 2.09 -1.28 -0.93
CA ASP A 66 2.18 -2.50 -0.13
C ASP A 66 0.84 -2.89 0.51
N ASP A 67 -0.14 -1.99 0.50
CA ASP A 67 -1.42 -2.21 1.17
C ASP A 67 -2.55 -2.55 0.19
N LEU A 68 -3.17 -3.71 0.41
CA LEU A 68 -4.37 -4.18 -0.27
C LEU A 68 -5.59 -4.01 0.65
N VAL A 69 -6.60 -3.28 0.19
CA VAL A 69 -7.89 -3.08 0.88
C VAL A 69 -8.97 -3.78 0.12
N VAL A 70 -9.77 -4.57 0.82
CA VAL A 70 -11.00 -5.13 0.30
C VAL A 70 -12.15 -4.33 0.90
N LYS A 71 -13.04 -3.81 0.06
CA LYS A 71 -14.19 -2.99 0.44
C LYS A 71 -15.45 -3.58 -0.16
N SER A 72 -16.55 -3.55 0.59
CA SER A 72 -17.84 -4.06 0.14
C SER A 72 -18.94 -3.07 0.55
N LYS A 73 -19.99 -2.96 -0.26
CA LYS A 73 -21.12 -2.04 0.02
C LYS A 73 -21.95 -2.53 1.21
N LYS A 74 -22.12 -3.84 1.30
CA LYS A 74 -22.88 -4.56 2.32
C LYS A 74 -21.95 -5.49 3.10
N ARG A 75 -22.27 -5.73 4.37
CA ARG A 75 -21.45 -6.58 5.25
C ARG A 75 -21.53 -8.04 4.83
N GLU A 76 -22.70 -8.45 4.35
CA GLU A 76 -23.00 -9.82 3.92
C GLU A 76 -22.17 -10.19 2.67
N ASP A 77 -21.99 -9.24 1.76
CA ASP A 77 -21.19 -9.41 0.54
C ASP A 77 -19.68 -9.49 0.83
N HIS A 78 -19.23 -9.01 2.01
CA HIS A 78 -17.81 -8.86 2.31
C HIS A 78 -17.06 -10.20 2.39
N PHE A 79 -17.70 -11.24 2.92
CA PHE A 79 -17.12 -12.59 2.93
C PHE A 79 -16.95 -13.15 1.52
N HIS A 80 -17.87 -12.84 0.62
CA HIS A 80 -17.78 -13.27 -0.79
C HIS A 80 -16.65 -12.54 -1.52
N ASP A 81 -16.52 -11.24 -1.30
CA ASP A 81 -15.43 -10.44 -1.88
C ASP A 81 -14.06 -10.89 -1.35
N LEU A 82 -13.94 -11.12 -0.03
CA LEU A 82 -12.71 -11.66 0.56
C LEU A 82 -12.35 -13.03 -0.02
N ARG A 83 -13.34 -13.92 -0.23
CA ARG A 83 -13.12 -15.23 -0.83
C ARG A 83 -12.51 -15.09 -2.23
N LYS A 84 -13.09 -14.25 -3.08
CA LYS A 84 -12.57 -13.97 -4.44
C LYS A 84 -11.15 -13.41 -4.40
N VAL A 85 -10.87 -12.50 -3.47
CA VAL A 85 -9.53 -11.92 -3.30
C VAL A 85 -8.53 -13.00 -2.90
N PHE A 86 -8.86 -13.84 -1.93
CA PHE A 86 -7.98 -14.93 -1.50
C PHE A 86 -7.76 -15.99 -2.58
N GLU A 87 -8.79 -16.30 -3.38
CA GLU A 87 -8.65 -17.17 -4.55
C GLU A 87 -7.68 -16.58 -5.58
N ARG A 88 -7.77 -15.26 -5.83
CA ARG A 88 -6.84 -14.56 -6.73
C ARG A 88 -5.42 -14.59 -6.18
N LEU A 89 -5.24 -14.31 -4.89
CA LEU A 89 -3.92 -14.36 -4.23
C LEU A 89 -3.31 -15.77 -4.35
N ARG A 90 -4.08 -16.83 -4.09
CA ARG A 90 -3.62 -18.22 -4.25
C ARG A 90 -3.24 -18.56 -5.68
N ARG A 91 -4.06 -18.17 -6.66
CA ARG A 91 -3.81 -18.42 -8.09
C ARG A 91 -2.48 -17.85 -8.56
N TYR A 92 -2.13 -16.65 -8.10
CA TYR A 92 -0.88 -15.96 -8.45
C TYR A 92 0.24 -16.15 -7.41
N GLN A 93 0.03 -17.03 -6.43
CA GLN A 93 0.98 -17.34 -5.35
C GLN A 93 1.45 -16.08 -4.57
N LEU A 94 0.60 -15.06 -4.50
CA LEU A 94 0.86 -13.85 -3.73
C LEU A 94 0.62 -14.13 -2.24
N LYS A 95 1.65 -13.89 -1.44
CA LYS A 95 1.66 -14.04 0.00
C LYS A 95 1.49 -12.68 0.67
N MET A 96 0.51 -12.61 1.56
CA MET A 96 0.27 -11.48 2.45
C MET A 96 0.79 -11.83 3.85
N ASN A 97 1.26 -10.82 4.59
CA ASN A 97 1.71 -11.01 5.96
C ASN A 97 0.50 -11.13 6.91
N PRO A 98 0.22 -12.31 7.51
CA PRO A 98 -0.96 -12.49 8.33
C PRO A 98 -0.97 -11.62 9.59
N SER A 99 0.20 -11.36 10.20
CA SER A 99 0.28 -10.57 11.44
C SER A 99 -0.04 -9.09 11.24
N LYS A 100 0.08 -8.61 10.00
CA LYS A 100 -0.27 -7.25 9.59
C LYS A 100 -1.57 -7.18 8.79
N CYS A 101 -2.18 -8.33 8.50
CA CYS A 101 -3.53 -8.37 7.97
C CYS A 101 -4.52 -8.17 9.11
N ALA A 102 -5.58 -7.47 8.80
CA ALA A 102 -6.59 -7.13 9.76
C ALA A 102 -7.94 -7.33 9.03
N PHE A 103 -8.98 -7.86 9.72
CA PHE A 103 -10.25 -8.30 9.12
C PHE A 103 -11.50 -7.81 9.85
N GLY A 104 -12.49 -7.25 9.13
CA GLY A 104 -13.78 -6.84 9.69
C GLY A 104 -13.83 -5.59 10.62
N VAL A 105 -13.07 -4.50 10.35
CA VAL A 105 -13.20 -3.29 11.19
C VAL A 105 -14.31 -2.36 10.72
N THR A 106 -14.83 -1.62 11.70
CA THR A 106 -15.53 -0.35 11.49
C THR A 106 -14.60 0.85 11.26
N SER A 107 -13.36 0.83 11.78
CA SER A 107 -12.32 1.85 11.53
C SER A 107 -10.88 1.29 11.49
N GLY A 108 -10.04 1.77 10.55
CA GLY A 108 -8.68 1.29 10.37
C GLY A 108 -7.69 2.34 9.91
N LYS A 109 -6.42 2.20 10.29
CA LYS A 109 -5.33 3.06 9.81
C LYS A 109 -4.87 2.54 8.45
N PHE A 110 -4.89 3.38 7.43
CA PHE A 110 -4.52 3.05 6.05
C PHE A 110 -3.78 4.23 5.42
N LEU A 111 -2.56 4.03 4.91
CA LEU A 111 -1.69 5.08 4.36
C LEU A 111 -1.53 6.30 5.28
N GLY A 112 -1.60 6.07 6.60
CA GLY A 112 -1.52 7.12 7.60
C GLY A 112 -2.77 8.01 7.70
N PHE A 113 -3.91 7.56 7.18
CA PHE A 113 -5.24 8.09 7.45
C PHE A 113 -6.04 7.11 8.31
N ILE A 114 -7.02 7.61 9.05
CA ILE A 114 -8.00 6.81 9.78
C ILE A 114 -9.22 6.70 8.87
N VAL A 115 -9.49 5.53 8.33
CA VAL A 115 -10.67 5.29 7.50
C VAL A 115 -11.77 4.71 8.37
N ARG A 116 -12.96 5.29 8.29
CA ARG A 116 -14.17 4.90 9.02
C ARG A 116 -15.32 4.66 8.06
N GLN A 117 -16.40 4.10 8.58
CA GLN A 117 -17.62 3.87 7.81
C GLN A 117 -18.19 5.14 7.16
N TRP A 118 -18.02 6.32 7.78
CA TRP A 118 -18.54 7.60 7.28
C TRP A 118 -17.54 8.44 6.48
N GLY A 119 -16.26 8.07 6.44
CA GLY A 119 -15.27 8.87 5.75
C GLY A 119 -13.82 8.59 6.14
N ILE A 120 -12.93 9.45 5.67
CA ILE A 120 -11.50 9.40 5.93
C ILE A 120 -11.17 10.57 6.86
N GLU A 121 -10.55 10.26 7.98
CA GLU A 121 -10.06 11.19 8.98
C GLU A 121 -8.53 11.20 8.96
N ILE A 122 -7.94 12.33 9.35
CA ILE A 122 -6.49 12.45 9.54
C ILE A 122 -6.20 12.21 11.02
N GLU A 123 -5.11 11.49 11.31
CA GLU A 123 -4.66 11.28 12.68
C GLU A 123 -4.29 12.62 13.33
N GLN A 124 -4.81 12.89 14.54
CA GLN A 124 -4.63 14.17 15.22
C GLN A 124 -3.15 14.56 15.37
N ALA A 125 -2.27 13.59 15.64
CA ALA A 125 -0.84 13.82 15.73
C ALA A 125 -0.22 14.42 14.45
N LYS A 126 -0.75 14.08 13.27
CA LYS A 126 -0.30 14.64 11.99
C LYS A 126 -0.81 16.07 11.79
N ILE A 127 -2.04 16.34 12.23
CA ILE A 127 -2.61 17.70 12.22
C ILE A 127 -1.76 18.59 13.14
N ASP A 128 -1.50 18.13 14.37
CA ASP A 128 -0.71 18.86 15.35
C ASP A 128 0.73 19.10 14.86
N ALA A 129 1.34 18.13 14.16
CA ALA A 129 2.67 18.30 13.57
C ALA A 129 2.71 19.37 12.48
N ILE A 130 1.64 19.53 11.70
CA ILE A 130 1.52 20.60 10.70
C ILE A 130 1.30 21.95 11.39
N LEU A 131 0.41 22.00 12.39
CA LEU A 131 0.11 23.22 13.14
C LEU A 131 1.32 23.75 13.92
N ARG A 132 2.19 22.86 14.40
CA ARG A 132 3.43 23.20 15.13
C ARG A 132 4.65 23.40 14.22
N MET A 133 4.48 23.29 12.90
CA MET A 133 5.60 23.43 11.98
C MET A 133 6.10 24.89 12.00
N PRO A 134 7.40 25.15 12.25
CA PRO A 134 7.92 26.50 12.24
C PRO A 134 7.88 27.08 10.83
N GLU A 135 7.68 28.39 10.73
CA GLU A 135 7.73 29.06 9.43
C GLU A 135 9.10 28.83 8.76
N PRO A 136 9.11 28.41 7.48
CA PRO A 136 10.36 28.13 6.79
C PRO A 136 11.21 29.41 6.68
N ALA A 137 12.42 29.35 7.21
CA ALA A 137 13.37 30.45 7.13
C ALA A 137 13.79 30.71 5.67
N LYS A 138 14.00 31.99 5.33
CA LYS A 138 14.15 32.55 3.97
C LYS A 138 15.22 31.91 3.08
N HIS A 139 16.05 30.99 3.58
CA HIS A 139 17.21 30.44 2.87
C HIS A 139 17.17 28.92 2.63
N THR A 140 16.09 28.21 2.99
CA THR A 140 16.04 26.75 2.82
C THR A 140 14.91 26.35 1.89
N THR A 141 15.16 26.39 0.58
CA THR A 141 14.21 26.06 -0.51
C THR A 141 13.58 24.66 -0.35
N ASN A 142 14.27 23.75 0.36
CA ASN A 142 13.78 22.41 0.65
C ASN A 142 12.68 22.40 1.72
N SER A 143 12.77 23.24 2.75
CA SER A 143 11.79 23.29 3.85
C SER A 143 10.40 23.76 3.37
N PHE A 144 10.36 24.76 2.50
CA PHE A 144 9.13 25.29 1.89
C PHE A 144 8.50 24.30 0.90
N LYS A 145 9.31 23.60 0.10
CA LYS A 145 8.82 22.52 -0.77
C LYS A 145 8.22 21.36 0.05
N GLN A 146 8.82 21.05 1.19
CA GLN A 146 8.40 19.96 2.06
C GLN A 146 7.10 20.30 2.80
N SER A 147 6.91 21.54 3.26
CA SER A 147 5.65 21.98 3.86
C SER A 147 4.49 21.99 2.86
N ILE A 148 4.71 22.50 1.64
CA ILE A 148 3.70 22.48 0.57
C ILE A 148 3.33 21.05 0.17
N LEU A 149 4.31 20.16 0.00
CA LEU A 149 4.05 18.76 -0.34
C LEU A 149 3.23 18.06 0.75
N GLN A 150 3.55 18.31 2.02
CA GLN A 150 2.84 17.75 3.16
C GLN A 150 1.37 18.19 3.15
N CYS A 151 1.08 19.49 3.01
CA CYS A 151 -0.29 20.00 2.88
C CYS A 151 -1.03 19.44 1.65
N SER A 152 -0.33 19.27 0.52
CA SER A 152 -0.91 18.76 -0.73
C SER A 152 -1.37 17.30 -0.63
N ILE A 153 -0.61 16.46 0.08
CA ILE A 153 -0.95 15.04 0.32
C ILE A 153 -2.23 14.93 1.16
N TYR A 154 -2.43 15.81 2.15
CA TYR A 154 -3.64 15.80 2.99
C TYR A 154 -4.84 16.49 2.34
N ALA A 155 -4.63 17.40 1.39
CA ALA A 155 -5.70 18.06 0.64
C ALA A 155 -6.28 17.21 -0.52
N ARG A 156 -5.48 16.27 -1.08
CA ARG A 156 -5.96 15.30 -2.08
C ARG A 156 -6.33 13.99 -1.39
N THR A 157 -7.58 13.82 -1.00
CA THR A 157 -8.09 12.49 -0.62
C THR A 157 -8.04 11.56 -1.84
N PRO A 158 -7.24 10.47 -1.84
CA PRO A 158 -7.11 9.59 -3.00
C PRO A 158 -8.38 8.78 -3.30
N PHE A 159 -9.33 8.75 -2.36
CA PHE A 159 -10.54 7.94 -2.44
C PHE A 159 -11.68 8.75 -3.05
N GLY A 160 -11.80 8.68 -4.37
CA GLY A 160 -12.97 9.18 -5.07
C GLY A 160 -14.27 8.50 -4.59
N SER A 161 -15.25 9.32 -4.25
CA SER A 161 -16.70 9.03 -4.18
C SER A 161 -17.20 7.86 -3.29
N ARG A 162 -17.87 8.25 -2.19
CA ARG A 162 -19.12 7.67 -1.61
C ARG A 162 -19.28 6.14 -1.54
N SER A 163 -18.19 5.39 -1.35
CA SER A 163 -18.28 3.95 -1.10
C SER A 163 -17.92 3.67 0.34
N ARG A 164 -18.86 3.09 1.08
CA ARG A 164 -18.71 2.64 2.47
C ARG A 164 -17.46 1.75 2.58
N LEU A 165 -16.36 2.32 3.09
CA LEU A 165 -15.12 1.59 3.32
C LEU A 165 -15.27 0.78 4.61
N GLN A 166 -15.69 -0.48 4.47
CA GLN A 166 -15.44 -1.46 5.52
C GLN A 166 -13.98 -1.88 5.37
N ILE A 167 -13.10 -1.25 6.14
CA ILE A 167 -11.73 -1.70 6.26
C ILE A 167 -11.75 -2.97 7.09
N ALA A 168 -10.79 -3.84 6.84
CA ALA A 168 -10.62 -5.08 7.51
C ALA A 168 -9.67 -4.82 8.73
N LYS A 169 -10.12 -4.98 9.99
CA LYS A 169 -9.32 -5.05 11.25
C LYS A 169 -10.16 -5.80 12.28
N GLU A 170 -9.51 -6.68 13.01
CA GLU A 170 -9.98 -7.16 14.29
C GLU A 170 -8.84 -6.82 15.23
N GLY A 171 -9.11 -6.01 16.25
CA GLY A 171 -8.12 -5.66 17.25
C GLY A 171 -7.87 -6.89 18.12
N LYS A 172 -6.59 -7.23 18.32
CA LYS A 172 -6.24 -8.06 19.47
C LYS A 172 -6.49 -7.24 20.74
N ALA A 173 -7.17 -7.88 21.68
CA ALA A 173 -7.21 -7.51 23.10
C ALA A 173 -5.80 -7.46 23.70
#